data_AF-A0A1G8SYS0-F1
#
_entry.id   AF-A0A1G8SYS0-F1
#
_cell.length_a   1.000
_cell.length_b   1.000
_cell.length_c   1.000
_cell.angle_alpha   90.00
_cell.angle_beta   90.00
_cell.angle_gamma   90.00
#
_symmetry.space_group_name_H-M   'P 1'
#
loop_
_entity.id
_entity.type
_entity.pdbx_description
1 polymer ?
#
loop_
_entity_poly.entity_id
_entity_poly.type
_entity_poly.pdbx_seq_one_letter_code
_entity_poly.pdbx_strand_id
1 'polypeptide(L)'
;MATFYTAASYQINFSDGAEGVDLEPKVAYRGVKGFDNIFDAGAQLSIANKQVMLLGMYHSTKNATFGLGMDYKKRYLVSGTYTTQTSALSNYTNGSFELNLRVNLSK
;
A
#
# COMPACT_ATOMS: atom_id res chain seq x y z
N MET A 1 -0.13 1.57 21.67
CA MET A 1 -1.17 2.52 21.22
C MET A 1 -0.50 3.55 20.32
N ALA A 2 -1.06 3.83 19.13
CA ALA A 2 -0.55 4.88 18.24
C ALA A 2 -0.85 6.27 18.85
N THR A 3 0.09 7.20 18.77
CA THR A 3 -0.06 8.57 19.29
C THR A 3 -0.53 9.53 18.22
N PHE A 4 0.01 9.42 17.01
CA PHE A 4 -0.41 10.19 15.84
C PHE A 4 -0.17 9.39 14.56
N TYR A 5 -0.92 9.73 13.49
CA TYR A 5 -0.75 9.19 12.15
C TYR A 5 -0.93 10.33 11.16
N THR A 6 0.08 10.58 10.33
CA THR A 6 0.04 11.54 9.24
C THR A 6 0.43 10.82 7.96
N ALA A 7 -0.31 11.02 6.87
CA ALA A 7 0.04 10.46 5.58
C ALA A 7 -0.21 11.47 4.47
N ALA A 8 0.58 11.39 3.42
CA ALA A 8 0.42 12.16 2.20
C ALA A 8 0.67 11.25 1.00
N SER A 9 -0.10 11.45 -0.06
CA SER A 9 0.14 10.83 -1.36
C SER A 9 -0.21 11.79 -2.48
N TYR A 10 0.36 11.55 -3.66
CA TYR A 10 0.10 12.36 -4.84
C TYR A 10 -0.01 11.44 -6.05
N GLN A 11 -1.15 11.47 -6.75
CA GLN A 11 -1.36 10.65 -7.94
C GLN A 11 -0.86 11.37 -9.19
N ILE A 12 0.11 10.77 -9.86
CA ILE A 12 0.68 11.23 -11.13
C ILE A 12 0.09 10.36 -12.23
N ASN A 13 -0.75 10.93 -13.08
CA ASN A 13 -1.30 10.23 -14.24
C ASN A 13 -0.37 10.47 -15.43
N PHE A 14 0.22 9.41 -15.99
CA PHE A 14 1.13 9.50 -17.14
C PHE A 14 0.40 9.35 -18.47
N SER A 15 -0.68 8.58 -18.49
CA SER A 15 -1.51 8.37 -19.68
C SER A 15 -2.97 8.24 -19.28
N ASP A 16 -3.85 8.71 -20.15
CA ASP A 16 -5.30 8.55 -20.01
C ASP A 16 -5.82 7.46 -20.97
N GLY A 17 -6.98 6.88 -20.63
CA GLY A 17 -7.68 5.90 -21.47
C GLY A 17 -7.57 4.45 -20.99
N ALA A 18 -7.73 3.49 -21.91
CA ALA A 18 -7.69 2.06 -21.60
C ALA A 18 -6.28 1.58 -21.17
N GLU A 19 -5.25 2.24 -21.68
CA GLU A 19 -3.82 2.02 -21.37
C GLU A 19 -3.33 2.95 -20.25
N GLY A 20 -4.24 3.45 -19.40
CA GLY A 20 -3.91 4.44 -18.37
C GLY A 20 -2.90 3.92 -17.36
N VAL A 21 -1.82 4.69 -17.16
CA VAL A 21 -0.75 4.41 -16.20
C VAL A 21 -0.68 5.54 -15.18
N ASP A 22 -0.82 5.17 -13.91
CA ASP A 22 -0.76 6.10 -12.79
C ASP A 22 0.34 5.67 -11.81
N LEU A 23 1.09 6.63 -11.28
CA LEU A 23 2.02 6.39 -10.16
C LEU A 23 1.61 7.27 -8.99
N GLU A 24 1.41 6.64 -7.84
CA GLU A 24 1.05 7.32 -6.60
C GLU A 24 2.13 7.09 -5.54
N PRO A 25 3.16 7.95 -5.45
CA PRO A 25 4.01 8.01 -4.26
C PRO A 25 3.17 8.23 -2.99
N LYS A 26 3.52 7.50 -1.94
CA LYS A 26 2.85 7.48 -0.63
C LYS A 26 3.91 7.60 0.45
N VAL A 27 3.69 8.51 1.40
CA VAL A 27 4.50 8.64 2.61
C VAL A 27 3.59 8.68 3.83
N ALA A 28 4.02 8.06 4.92
CA ALA A 28 3.33 8.11 6.19
C ALA A 28 4.32 8.26 7.35
N TYR A 29 3.89 8.97 8.39
CA TYR A 29 4.63 9.18 9.61
C TYR A 29 3.73 8.89 10.80
N ARG A 30 4.14 7.93 11.63
CA ARG A 30 3.32 7.35 12.69
C ARG A 30 4.07 7.38 14.01
N GLY A 31 3.42 7.92 15.03
CA GLY A 31 3.92 7.88 16.39
C GLY A 31 3.42 6.65 17.13
N VAL A 32 4.33 5.95 17.82
CA VAL A 32 3.99 4.78 18.64
C VAL A 32 4.40 5.07 20.08
N LYS A 33 3.44 4.99 21.02
CA LYS A 33 3.75 5.25 22.42
C LYS A 33 4.76 4.22 22.95
N GLY A 34 5.90 4.71 23.42
CA GLY A 34 6.97 3.87 24.00
C GLY A 34 7.95 3.28 22.98
N PHE A 35 7.88 3.67 21.70
CA PHE A 35 8.79 3.25 20.65
C PHE A 35 9.18 4.44 19.75
N ASP A 36 10.20 4.26 18.93
CA ASP A 36 10.58 5.24 17.92
C ASP A 36 9.45 5.45 16.90
N ASN A 37 9.36 6.67 16.38
CA ASN A 37 8.41 7.00 15.34
C ASN A 37 8.73 6.22 14.06
N ILE A 38 7.68 5.81 13.36
CA ILE A 38 7.79 5.03 12.13
C ILE A 38 7.54 5.94 10.95
N PHE A 39 8.56 6.09 10.12
CA PHE A 39 8.45 6.65 8.78
C PHE A 39 8.25 5.53 7.75
N ASP A 40 7.26 5.70 6.89
CA ASP A 40 6.92 4.81 5.79
C ASP A 40 7.00 5.60 4.47
N ALA A 41 7.61 5.00 3.45
CA ALA A 41 7.69 5.59 2.13
C ALA A 41 7.54 4.51 1.06
N GLY A 42 6.75 4.80 0.04
CA GLY A 42 6.43 3.83 -1.00
C GLY A 42 5.79 4.49 -2.20
N ALA A 43 5.37 3.65 -3.15
CA ALA A 43 4.58 4.08 -4.27
C ALA A 43 3.64 2.96 -4.72
N GLN A 44 2.55 3.35 -5.36
CA GLN A 44 1.64 2.45 -6.04
C GLN A 44 1.64 2.75 -7.53
N LEU A 45 2.00 1.77 -8.35
CA LEU A 45 1.86 1.83 -9.79
C LEU A 45 0.54 1.18 -10.20
N SER A 46 -0.28 1.88 -10.96
CA SER A 46 -1.52 1.36 -11.51
C SER A 46 -1.43 1.37 -13.04
N ILE A 47 -1.80 0.25 -13.67
CA ILE A 47 -1.69 0.04 -15.12
C ILE A 47 -3.07 -0.38 -15.63
N ALA A 48 -3.32 -0.10 -16.91
CA ALA A 48 -4.56 -0.42 -17.61
C ALA A 48 -5.79 0.14 -16.87
N ASN A 49 -5.74 1.42 -16.50
CA ASN A 49 -6.82 2.12 -15.80
C ASN A 49 -7.22 1.42 -14.49
N LYS A 50 -6.21 1.12 -13.65
CA LYS A 50 -6.33 0.46 -12.34
C LYS A 50 -6.77 -1.00 -12.36
N GLN A 51 -6.80 -1.64 -13.54
CA GLN A 51 -7.00 -3.09 -13.64
C GLN A 51 -5.87 -3.87 -12.98
N VAL A 52 -4.65 -3.34 -12.96
CA VAL A 52 -3.53 -3.92 -12.22
C VAL A 52 -2.91 -2.83 -11.36
N MET A 53 -2.73 -3.11 -10.08
CA MET A 53 -2.12 -2.22 -9.10
C MET A 53 -0.98 -2.95 -8.40
N LEU A 54 0.20 -2.34 -8.39
CA LEU A 54 1.39 -2.81 -7.70
C LEU A 54 1.70 -1.81 -6.60
N LEU A 55 1.78 -2.28 -5.35
CA LEU A 55 2.18 -1.48 -4.19
C LEU A 55 3.55 -1.93 -3.70
N GLY A 56 4.44 -0.97 -3.47
CA GLY A 56 5.68 -1.20 -2.74
C GLY A 56 5.85 -0.12 -1.69
N MET A 57 6.05 -0.50 -0.43
CA MET A 57 6.23 0.43 0.68
C MET A 57 7.32 -0.08 1.61
N TYR A 58 8.27 0.78 1.94
CA TYR A 58 9.33 0.51 2.88
C TYR A 58 9.08 1.25 4.18
N HIS A 59 9.36 0.61 5.29
CA HIS A 59 9.15 1.14 6.62
C HIS A 59 10.49 1.24 7.35
N SER A 60 10.73 2.36 8.04
CA SER A 60 11.91 2.62 8.87
C SER A 60 12.17 1.58 9.97
N THR A 61 11.16 0.77 10.30
CA THR A 61 11.29 -0.41 11.17
C THR A 61 12.08 -1.55 10.53
N LYS A 62 12.59 -1.41 9.30
CA LYS A 62 13.30 -2.43 8.51
C LYS A 62 12.38 -3.55 8.01
N ASN A 63 11.11 -3.24 7.77
CA ASN A 63 10.20 -4.11 7.04
C ASN A 63 9.69 -3.42 5.77
N ALA A 64 9.10 -4.21 4.88
CA ALA A 64 8.58 -3.75 3.60
C ALA A 64 7.24 -4.41 3.31
N THR A 65 6.31 -3.66 2.76
CA THR A 65 5.02 -4.12 2.27
C THR A 65 5.00 -4.15 0.76
N PHE A 66 4.61 -5.28 0.19
CA PHE A 66 4.36 -5.46 -1.22
C PHE A 66 2.89 -5.77 -1.44
N GLY A 67 2.30 -5.29 -2.53
CA GLY A 67 0.90 -5.53 -2.81
C GLY A 67 0.61 -5.69 -4.28
N LEU A 68 -0.42 -6.47 -4.55
CA LEU A 68 -1.00 -6.71 -5.85
C LEU A 68 -2.49 -6.51 -5.74
N GLY A 69 -3.07 -5.75 -6.67
CA GLY A 69 -4.50 -5.50 -6.71
C GLY A 69 -5.04 -5.36 -8.11
N MET A 70 -6.35 -5.45 -8.21
CA MET A 70 -7.10 -5.31 -9.44
C MET A 70 -8.42 -4.62 -9.13
N ASP A 71 -8.74 -3.60 -9.92
CA ASP A 71 -10.07 -2.99 -9.94
C ASP A 71 -10.82 -3.43 -11.22
N TYR A 72 -11.74 -4.38 -11.05
CA TYR A 72 -12.58 -4.85 -12.14
C TYR A 72 -13.77 -3.91 -12.35
N LYS A 73 -13.74 -3.20 -13.49
CA LYS A 73 -14.80 -2.28 -13.95
C LYS A 73 -15.13 -1.18 -12.94
N LYS A 74 -14.19 -0.76 -12.09
CA LYS A 74 -14.40 0.28 -11.05
C LYS A 74 -15.49 -0.12 -10.04
N ARG A 75 -15.79 -1.41 -9.93
CA ARG A 75 -16.91 -1.94 -9.14
C ARG A 75 -16.46 -2.98 -8.13
N TYR A 76 -15.49 -3.80 -8.49
CA TYR A 76 -14.94 -4.84 -7.62
C TYR A 76 -13.44 -4.65 -7.53
N LEU A 77 -12.98 -4.17 -6.38
CA LEU A 77 -11.56 -4.10 -6.10
C LEU A 77 -11.19 -5.26 -5.19
N VAL A 78 -10.19 -6.01 -5.62
CA VAL A 78 -9.55 -7.06 -4.83
C VAL A 78 -8.07 -6.71 -4.77
N SER A 79 -7.49 -6.68 -3.58
CA SER A 79 -6.05 -6.57 -3.42
C SER A 79 -5.54 -7.44 -2.30
N GLY A 80 -4.32 -7.92 -2.45
CA GLY A 80 -3.56 -8.59 -1.41
C GLY A 80 -2.30 -7.80 -1.11
N THR A 81 -1.94 -7.69 0.16
CA THR A 81 -0.66 -7.12 0.59
C THR A 81 0.07 -8.09 1.49
N TYR A 82 1.38 -8.17 1.32
CA TYR A 82 2.29 -8.94 2.15
C TYR A 82 3.30 -8.00 2.77
N THR A 83 3.30 -7.92 4.09
CA THR A 83 4.27 -7.15 4.86
C THR A 83 5.32 -8.11 5.41
N THR A 84 6.56 -7.93 4.99
CA THR A 84 7.70 -8.67 5.51
C THR A 84 7.92 -8.31 6.98
N GLN A 85 8.57 -9.18 7.73
CA GLN A 85 8.96 -8.86 9.10
C GLN A 85 10.33 -8.19 9.10
N THR A 86 10.57 -7.36 10.12
CA THR A 86 11.88 -6.77 10.39
C THR A 86 12.95 -7.86 10.53
N SER A 87 14.12 -7.66 9.93
CA SER A 87 15.19 -8.68 9.89
C SER A 87 15.64 -9.18 11.27
N ALA A 88 15.40 -8.40 12.33
CA ALA A 88 15.74 -8.76 13.71
C ALA A 88 14.72 -9.70 14.37
N LEU A 89 13.51 -9.83 13.82
CA LEU A 89 12.40 -10.61 14.40
C LEU A 89 11.92 -11.75 13.49
N SER A 90 12.56 -11.96 12.33
CA SER A 90 12.20 -13.00 11.36
C SER A 90 12.29 -14.44 11.90
N ASN A 91 13.00 -14.65 13.01
CA ASN A 91 13.07 -15.94 13.71
C ASN A 91 11.83 -16.23 14.60
N TYR A 92 10.98 -15.23 14.86
CA TYR A 92 9.86 -15.34 15.81
C TYR A 92 8.48 -15.17 15.18
N THR A 93 8.38 -14.49 14.04
CA THR A 93 7.09 -14.30 13.35
C THR A 93 7.25 -14.46 11.83
N ASN A 94 6.27 -15.12 11.21
CA ASN A 94 6.15 -15.17 9.77
C ASN A 94 5.36 -13.91 9.36
N GLY A 95 5.79 -13.20 8.31
CA GLY A 95 5.20 -11.93 7.88
C GLY A 95 3.67 -11.95 7.72
N SER A 96 3.04 -10.78 7.68
CA SER A 96 1.58 -10.67 7.61
C SER A 96 1.08 -10.58 6.18
N PHE A 97 0.06 -11.38 5.86
CA PHE A 97 -0.70 -11.28 4.62
C PHE A 97 -2.09 -10.69 4.91
N GLU A 98 -2.49 -9.71 4.12
CA GLU A 98 -3.79 -9.04 4.21
C GLU A 98 -4.52 -9.12 2.87
N LEU A 99 -5.83 -9.32 2.92
CA LEU A 99 -6.71 -9.35 1.76
C LEU A 99 -7.77 -8.26 1.90
N ASN A 100 -7.88 -7.41 0.87
CA ASN A 100 -8.86 -6.35 0.78
C ASN A 100 -9.88 -6.66 -0.33
N LEU A 101 -11.17 -6.58 0.01
CA LEU A 101 -12.25 -6.65 -0.96
C LEU A 101 -13.12 -5.41 -0.82
N ARG A 102 -13.44 -4.79 -1.95
CA ARG A 102 -14.34 -3.63 -2.03
C ARG A 102 -15.35 -3.85 -3.13
N VAL A 103 -16.62 -3.59 -2.80
CA VAL A 103 -17.75 -3.62 -3.72
C VAL A 103 -18.38 -2.23 -3.77
N ASN A 104 -18.52 -1.67 -4.96
CA ASN A 104 -19.26 -0.42 -5.15
C ASN A 104 -20.73 -0.75 -5.46
N LEU A 105 -21.64 -0.37 -4.57
CA LEU A 105 -23.07 -0.71 -4.65
C LEU A 105 -23.90 0.30 -5.45
N SER A 106 -23.32 1.42 -5.88
CA SER A 106 -24.01 2.46 -6.67
C SER A 106 -23.48 2.53 -8.10
N LYS A 107 -24.33 3.01 -9.02
CA LYS A 107 -24.12 3.03 -10.47
C LYS A 107 -23.38 4.28 -10.93
#